data_AF-G5B8V4-F1
#
_entry.id   AF-G5B8V4-F1
#
_cell.length_a   1.000
_cell.length_b   1.000
_cell.length_c   1.000
_cell.angle_alpha   90.00
_cell.angle_beta   90.00
_cell.angle_gamma   90.00
#
_symmetry.space_group_name_H-M   'P 1'
#
loop_
_entity.id
_entity.type
_entity.pdbx_description
1 polymer ?
#
loop_
_entity_poly.entity_id
_entity_poly.type
_entity_poly.pdbx_seq_one_letter_code
_entity_poly.pdbx_strand_id
1 'polypeptide(L)'
;MGERPYLCSECGKEFIQKGNLMIHQQIHTGEKPYRCTDCGKAFTQKICLIAHQRYHTGKTSFVCTECGQSCSQKSVLIRHERILSGEKPYKCSDCGKAFITKAKLITHHRTHTGEKPYGCDECKKAYCYMS
;
A
#
# COMPACT_ATOMS: atom_id res chain seq x y z
N MET A 1 23.83 9.08 -11.44
CA MET A 1 23.26 8.12 -10.46
C MET A 1 23.34 8.78 -9.10
N GLY A 2 22.25 8.84 -8.33
CA GLY A 2 22.26 9.45 -7.00
C GLY A 2 22.89 8.50 -5.99
N GLU A 3 23.99 8.91 -5.37
CA GLU A 3 24.66 8.13 -4.32
C GLU A 3 23.71 7.86 -3.15
N ARG A 4 23.80 6.64 -2.57
CA ARG A 4 22.99 6.20 -1.42
C ARG A 4 23.90 5.85 -0.24
N PRO A 5 24.57 6.83 0.37
CA PRO A 5 25.63 6.58 1.35
C PRO A 5 25.12 6.02 2.68
N TYR A 6 23.80 6.01 2.92
CA TYR A 6 23.23 5.62 4.20
C TYR A 6 22.70 4.18 4.15
N LEU A 7 23.40 3.24 4.78
CA LEU A 7 23.06 1.82 4.81
C LEU A 7 22.34 1.45 6.12
N CYS A 8 21.26 0.67 6.01
CA CYS A 8 20.67 -0.02 7.15
C CYS A 8 21.45 -1.28 7.49
N SER A 9 22.03 -1.37 8.69
CA SER A 9 22.79 -2.53 9.14
C SER A 9 21.95 -3.80 9.32
N GLU A 10 20.65 -3.68 9.59
CA GLU A 10 19.78 -4.83 9.86
C GLU A 10 19.28 -5.52 8.58
N CYS A 11 19.09 -4.78 7.49
CA CYS A 11 18.55 -5.36 6.24
C CYS A 11 19.30 -4.97 4.96
N GLY A 12 20.41 -4.24 5.08
CA GLY A 12 21.24 -3.84 3.96
C GLY A 12 20.62 -2.82 2.99
N LYS A 13 19.46 -2.22 3.33
CA LYS A 13 18.83 -1.21 2.46
C LYS A 13 19.60 0.10 2.49
N GLU A 14 19.76 0.69 1.31
CA GLU A 14 20.48 1.95 1.11
C GLU A 14 19.53 3.13 0.91
N PHE A 15 19.90 4.27 1.46
CA PHE A 15 19.12 5.51 1.43
C PHE A 15 19.98 6.69 0.98
N ILE A 16 19.36 7.62 0.26
CA ILE A 16 20.00 8.87 -0.21
C ILE A 16 20.15 9.86 0.96
N GLN A 17 19.22 9.83 1.92
CA GLN A 17 19.18 10.77 3.04
C GLN A 17 19.17 10.04 4.38
N LYS A 18 19.96 10.53 5.34
CA LYS A 18 20.02 9.99 6.70
C LYS A 18 18.65 9.95 7.38
N GLY A 19 17.82 10.98 7.18
CA GLY A 19 16.47 11.03 7.74
C GLY A 19 15.59 9.85 7.30
N ASN A 20 15.71 9.42 6.05
CA ASN A 20 14.97 8.27 5.54
C ASN A 20 15.47 6.95 6.15
N LEU A 21 16.78 6.83 6.41
CA LEU A 21 17.34 5.70 7.14
C LEU A 21 16.81 5.66 8.58
N MET A 22 16.78 6.79 9.30
CA MET A 22 16.26 6.83 10.67
C MET A 22 14.77 6.45 10.74
N ILE A 23 13.96 6.97 9.83
CA ILE A 23 12.54 6.59 9.73
C ILE A 23 12.41 5.10 9.38
N HIS A 24 13.28 4.60 8.51
CA HIS A 24 13.29 3.18 8.16
C HIS A 24 13.62 2.29 9.36
N GLN A 25 14.58 2.67 10.21
CA GLN A 25 14.95 1.87 11.40
C GLN A 25 13.78 1.63 12.35
N GLN A 26 12.80 2.55 12.40
CA GLN A 26 11.59 2.37 13.20
C GLN A 26 10.76 1.13 12.80
N ILE A 27 10.96 0.57 11.60
CA ILE A 27 10.28 -0.68 11.23
C ILE A 27 10.86 -1.89 11.96
N HIS A 28 12.15 -1.85 12.30
CA HIS A 28 12.84 -2.95 12.98
C HIS A 28 12.61 -2.86 14.48
N THR A 29 12.62 -1.66 15.04
CA THR A 29 12.30 -1.43 16.47
C THR A 29 10.80 -1.54 16.76
N GLY A 30 9.95 -1.39 15.75
CA GLY A 30 8.50 -1.34 15.90
C GLY A 30 7.98 -0.04 16.53
N GLU A 31 8.84 0.95 16.74
CA GLU A 31 8.48 2.23 17.35
C GLU A 31 7.45 2.99 16.51
N LYS A 32 6.33 3.35 17.15
CA LYS A 32 5.24 4.10 16.53
C LYS A 32 4.85 5.27 17.43
N PRO A 33 5.66 6.34 17.46
CA PRO A 33 5.49 7.43 18.43
C PRO A 33 4.20 8.24 18.21
N TYR A 34 3.58 8.17 17.04
CA TYR A 34 2.41 8.96 16.71
C TYR A 34 1.12 8.15 16.88
N ARG A 35 0.38 8.39 17.96
CA ARG A 35 -0.86 7.66 18.29
C ARG A 35 -2.10 8.49 17.98
N CYS A 36 -3.10 7.85 17.36
CA CYS A 36 -4.42 8.41 17.18
C CYS A 36 -5.19 8.36 18.49
N THR A 37 -5.73 9.49 18.92
CA THR A 37 -6.53 9.62 20.14
C THR A 37 -7.90 8.97 20.00
N ASP A 38 -8.48 8.98 18.80
CA ASP A 38 -9.84 8.49 18.56
C ASP A 38 -9.95 6.96 18.56
N CYS A 39 -8.92 6.25 18.08
CA CYS A 39 -8.94 4.78 17.94
C CYS A 39 -7.71 4.07 18.49
N GLY A 40 -6.77 4.80 19.10
CA GLY A 40 -5.55 4.24 19.68
C GLY A 40 -4.51 3.73 18.68
N LYS A 41 -4.77 3.77 17.37
CA LYS A 41 -3.85 3.28 16.33
C LYS A 41 -2.58 4.13 16.25
N ALA A 42 -1.42 3.48 16.20
CA ALA A 42 -0.12 4.14 16.19
C ALA A 42 0.59 4.07 14.83
N PHE A 43 1.41 5.09 14.54
CA PHE A 43 2.12 5.30 13.28
C PHE A 43 3.58 5.69 13.52
N THR A 44 4.46 5.30 12.60
CA THR A 44 5.89 5.67 12.61
C THR A 44 6.12 7.14 12.26
N GLN A 45 5.25 7.72 11.43
CA GLN A 45 5.37 9.10 10.95
C GLN A 45 4.11 9.93 11.24
N LYS A 46 4.31 11.20 11.62
CA LYS A 46 3.23 12.17 11.91
C LYS A 46 2.29 12.37 10.73
N ILE A 47 2.83 12.42 9.50
CA ILE A 47 2.02 12.62 8.30
C ILE A 47 1.03 11.47 8.07
N CYS A 48 1.41 10.24 8.42
CA CYS A 48 0.51 9.08 8.36
C CYS A 48 -0.62 9.20 9.39
N LEU A 49 -0.34 9.69 10.60
CA LEU A 49 -1.37 9.97 11.61
C LEU A 49 -2.34 11.05 11.12
N ILE A 50 -1.84 12.17 10.58
CA ILE A 50 -2.69 13.25 10.06
C ILE A 50 -3.58 12.74 8.92
N ALA A 51 -3.02 11.97 8.00
CA ALA A 51 -3.80 11.36 6.91
C ALA A 51 -4.85 10.38 7.46
N HIS A 52 -4.53 9.62 8.49
CA HIS A 52 -5.46 8.72 9.16
C HIS A 52 -6.61 9.48 9.85
N GLN A 53 -6.36 10.59 10.53
CA GLN A 53 -7.41 11.37 11.20
C GLN A 53 -8.47 11.93 10.24
N ARG A 54 -8.15 12.07 8.95
CA ARG A 54 -9.15 12.44 7.91
C ARG A 54 -10.25 11.38 7.76
N TYR A 55 -9.97 10.13 8.10
CA TYR A 55 -10.96 9.07 8.13
C TYR A 55 -12.03 9.32 9.21
N HIS A 56 -11.62 9.68 10.43
CA HIS A 56 -12.54 9.92 11.55
C HIS A 56 -13.41 11.15 11.33
N THR A 57 -12.83 12.19 10.74
CA THR A 57 -13.53 13.46 10.51
C THR A 57 -14.39 13.47 9.25
N GLY A 58 -14.34 12.42 8.42
CA GLY A 58 -14.99 12.40 7.11
C GLY A 58 -14.49 13.48 6.14
N LYS A 59 -13.39 14.18 6.45
CA LYS A 59 -12.82 15.23 5.59
C LYS A 59 -12.23 14.61 4.33
N THR A 60 -13.03 14.60 3.27
CA THR A 60 -12.61 14.23 1.93
C THR A 60 -12.09 15.46 1.19
N SER A 61 -10.86 15.40 0.68
CA SER A 61 -10.22 16.54 -0.02
C SER A 61 -10.13 16.33 -1.53
N PHE A 62 -10.42 15.13 -2.01
CA PHE A 62 -10.23 14.75 -3.41
C PHE A 62 -11.57 14.33 -3.98
N VAL A 63 -12.05 15.06 -4.98
CA VAL A 63 -13.36 14.88 -5.60
C VAL A 63 -13.15 14.45 -7.04
N CYS A 64 -13.88 13.42 -7.47
CA CYS A 64 -13.93 13.03 -8.87
C CYS A 64 -14.78 14.02 -9.66
N THR A 65 -14.24 14.55 -10.75
CA THR A 65 -14.93 15.53 -11.60
C THR A 65 -16.08 14.90 -12.39
N GLU A 66 -15.98 13.61 -12.72
CA GLU A 66 -16.96 12.90 -13.55
C GLU A 66 -18.23 12.51 -12.78
N CYS A 67 -18.10 12.08 -11.52
CA CYS A 67 -19.22 11.55 -10.73
C CYS A 67 -19.48 12.29 -9.41
N GLY A 68 -18.65 13.28 -9.05
CA GLY A 68 -18.76 14.03 -7.81
C GLY A 68 -18.35 13.26 -6.54
N GLN A 69 -17.95 12.00 -6.65
CA GLN A 69 -17.57 11.19 -5.49
C GLN A 69 -16.30 11.73 -4.84
N SER A 70 -16.33 11.89 -3.51
CA SER A 70 -15.20 12.39 -2.73
C SER A 70 -14.48 11.28 -1.95
N CYS A 71 -13.18 11.45 -1.73
CA CYS A 71 -12.38 10.56 -0.89
C CYS A 71 -11.27 11.32 -0.13
N SER A 72 -10.74 10.69 0.91
CA SER A 72 -9.73 11.28 1.81
C SER A 72 -8.29 11.19 1.29
N GLN A 73 -8.04 10.37 0.26
CA GLN A 73 -6.71 10.11 -0.29
C GLN A 73 -6.69 10.18 -1.81
N LYS A 74 -5.71 10.91 -2.38
CA LYS A 74 -5.55 11.07 -3.84
C LYS A 74 -5.38 9.75 -4.58
N SER A 75 -4.66 8.78 -4.00
CA SER A 75 -4.47 7.45 -4.60
C SER A 75 -5.78 6.68 -4.78
N VAL A 76 -6.75 6.89 -3.87
CA VAL A 76 -8.08 6.30 -3.97
C VAL A 76 -8.86 6.95 -5.10
N LEU A 77 -8.77 8.28 -5.24
CA LEU A 77 -9.38 9.01 -6.35
C LEU A 77 -8.83 8.52 -7.70
N ILE A 78 -7.50 8.49 -7.87
CA ILE A 78 -6.88 8.04 -9.13
C ILE A 78 -7.33 6.62 -9.48
N ARG A 79 -7.40 5.73 -8.50
CA ARG A 79 -7.87 4.36 -8.72
C ARG A 79 -9.34 4.34 -9.14
N HIS A 80 -10.16 5.19 -8.54
CA HIS A 80 -11.57 5.35 -8.90
C HIS A 80 -11.71 5.87 -10.34
N GLU A 81 -10.94 6.89 -10.73
CA GLU A 81 -10.93 7.43 -12.10
C GLU A 81 -10.53 6.37 -13.13
N ARG A 82 -9.57 5.50 -12.83
CA ARG A 82 -9.22 4.37 -13.71
C ARG A 82 -10.36 3.36 -13.90
N ILE A 83 -11.26 3.24 -12.93
CA ILE A 83 -12.46 2.39 -13.09
C ILE A 83 -13.41 3.04 -14.09
N LEU A 84 -13.59 4.36 -14.01
CA LEU A 84 -14.45 5.11 -14.93
C LEU A 84 -13.89 5.12 -16.35
N SER A 85 -12.60 5.38 -16.51
CA SER A 85 -11.95 5.41 -17.83
C SER A 85 -11.68 4.04 -18.43
N GLY A 86 -11.74 2.98 -17.62
CA GLY A 86 -11.36 1.63 -18.01
C GLY A 86 -9.84 1.41 -18.15
N GLU A 87 -9.01 2.38 -17.73
CA GLU A 87 -7.55 2.28 -17.81
C GLU A 87 -7.01 1.13 -16.94
N LYS A 88 -6.27 0.21 -17.58
CA LYS A 88 -5.66 -0.96 -16.93
C LYS A 88 -4.15 -0.99 -17.19
N PRO A 89 -3.35 -0.21 -16.43
CA PRO A 89 -1.92 -0.03 -16.73
C PRO A 89 -1.07 -1.27 -16.41
N TYR A 90 -1.57 -2.20 -15.60
CA TYR A 90 -0.79 -3.36 -15.16
C TYR A 90 -1.15 -4.60 -15.99
N LYS A 91 -0.28 -4.96 -16.94
CA LYS A 91 -0.46 -6.13 -17.82
C LYS A 91 0.30 -7.35 -17.29
N CYS A 92 -0.33 -8.51 -17.38
CA CYS A 92 0.30 -9.80 -17.14
C CYS A 92 1.15 -10.20 -18.35
N SER A 93 2.40 -10.55 -18.10
CA SER A 93 3.35 -11.02 -19.11
C SER A 93 2.96 -12.37 -19.71
N ASP A 94 2.38 -13.26 -18.91
CA ASP A 94 2.12 -14.65 -19.31
C ASP A 94 0.87 -14.80 -20.18
N CYS A 95 -0.16 -13.97 -19.97
CA CYS A 95 -1.45 -14.10 -20.65
C CYS A 95 -2.01 -12.79 -21.21
N GLY A 96 -1.30 -11.67 -21.09
CA GLY A 96 -1.71 -10.37 -21.61
C GLY A 96 -2.86 -9.69 -20.85
N LYS A 97 -3.49 -10.34 -19.87
CA LYS A 97 -4.59 -9.75 -19.08
C LYS A 97 -4.13 -8.50 -18.34
N ALA A 98 -4.94 -7.45 -18.42
CA ALA A 98 -4.65 -6.15 -17.81
C ALA A 98 -5.51 -5.89 -16.56
N PHE A 99 -4.93 -5.18 -15.58
CA PHE A 99 -5.54 -4.87 -14.29
C PHE A 99 -5.37 -3.39 -13.92
N ILE A 100 -6.33 -2.87 -13.15
CA ILE A 100 -6.35 -1.48 -12.68
C ILE A 100 -5.30 -1.23 -11.59
N THR A 101 -4.98 -2.25 -10.79
CA THR A 101 -4.02 -2.16 -9.68
C THR A 101 -2.97 -3.26 -9.75
N LYS A 102 -1.75 -2.94 -9.32
CA LYS A 102 -0.64 -3.90 -9.22
C LYS A 102 -0.97 -5.08 -8.31
N ALA A 103 -1.69 -4.86 -7.21
CA ALA A 103 -2.10 -5.92 -6.30
C ALA A 103 -2.97 -6.98 -6.99
N LYS A 104 -3.94 -6.56 -7.83
CA LYS A 104 -4.76 -7.49 -8.62
C LYS A 104 -3.92 -8.28 -9.62
N LEU A 105 -2.93 -7.64 -10.25
CA LEU A 105 -1.98 -8.33 -11.13
C LEU A 105 -1.15 -9.38 -10.37
N ILE A 106 -0.63 -9.06 -9.18
CA ILE A 106 0.15 -10.00 -8.36
C ILE A 106 -0.71 -11.21 -7.98
N THR A 107 -1.92 -10.98 -7.47
CA THR A 107 -2.84 -12.08 -7.14
C THR A 107 -3.20 -12.91 -8.37
N HIS A 108 -3.38 -12.27 -9.53
CA HIS A 108 -3.60 -13.00 -10.78
C HIS A 108 -2.38 -13.82 -11.19
N HIS A 109 -1.17 -13.29 -11.07
CA HIS A 109 0.05 -14.01 -11.45
C HIS A 109 0.20 -15.32 -10.67
N ARG A 110 -0.28 -15.38 -9.42
CA ARG A 110 -0.32 -16.63 -8.64
C ARG A 110 -1.16 -17.74 -9.26
N THR A 111 -2.10 -17.42 -10.15
CA THR A 111 -2.85 -18.45 -10.88
C THR A 111 -2.00 -19.15 -11.94
N HIS A 112 -0.93 -18.52 -12.42
CA HIS A 112 0.02 -19.14 -13.35
C HIS A 112 1.09 -19.93 -12.61
N THR A 113 1.59 -19.40 -11.49
CA THR A 113 2.64 -20.06 -10.70
C THR A 113 2.11 -21.14 -9.76
N GLY A 114 0.81 -21.14 -9.47
CA GLY A 114 0.20 -22.03 -8.48
C GLY A 114 0.52 -21.68 -7.02
N GLU A 115 1.18 -20.54 -6.76
CA GLU A 115 1.55 -20.10 -5.41
C GLU A 115 0.30 -19.88 -4.53
N LYS A 116 0.27 -20.55 -3.39
CA LYS A 116 -0.84 -20.50 -2.42
C LYS A 116 -0.30 -20.13 -1.03
N PRO A 117 0.02 -18.84 -0.80
CA PRO A 117 0.69 -18.42 0.43
C PRO A 117 -0.25 -18.38 1.64
N TYR A 118 -1.57 -18.49 1.43
CA TYR A 118 -2.55 -18.41 2.51
C TYR A 118 -3.07 -19.80 2.84
N GLY A 119 -2.49 -20.42 3.86
CA GLY A 119 -2.95 -21.68 4.44
C GLY A 119 -4.01 -21.46 5.50
N CYS A 120 -5.05 -22.29 5.46
CA CYS A 120 -6.06 -22.42 6.49
C CYS A 120 -5.70 -23.60 7.39
N ASP A 121 -5.34 -23.35 8.65
CA ASP A 121 -4.92 -24.40 9.58
C ASP A 121 -6.04 -25.36 9.97
N GLU A 122 -7.28 -24.86 10.04
CA GLU A 122 -8.47 -25.65 10.39
C GLU A 122 -8.88 -26.60 9.26
N CYS A 123 -8.86 -26.11 8.01
CA CYS A 123 -9.36 -26.84 6.85
C CYS A 123 -8.25 -27.43 5.97
N LYS A 124 -6.97 -27.21 6.33
CA LYS A 124 -5.75 -27.64 5.61
C LYS A 124 -5.71 -27.29 4.12
N LYS A 125 -6.50 -26.30 3.69
CA LYS A 125 -6.53 -25.79 2.31
C LYS A 125 -5.66 -24.55 2.17
N ALA A 126 -5.03 -24.42 1.01
CA ALA A 126 -4.22 -23.26 0.66
C ALA A 126 -4.84 -22.48 -0.52
N TYR A 127 -4.81 -21.16 -0.45
CA TYR A 127 -5.44 -20.24 -1.41
C TYR A 127 -4.43 -19.23 -1.97
N CYS A 128 -4.66 -18.80 -3.22
CA CYS A 128 -3.83 -17.80 -3.90
C CYS A 128 -4.14 -16.35 -3.45
N TYR A 129 -5.29 -16.14 -2.79
CA TYR A 129 -5.78 -14.87 -2.27
C TYR A 129 -6.29 -15.02 -0.84
N MET A 130 -6.27 -13.93 -0.06
CA MET A 130 -6.94 -13.87 1.24
C MET A 130 -8.44 -13.67 1.00
N SER A 131 -9.26 -14.59 1.49
CA SER A 131 -10.72 -14.50 1.52
C SER A 131 -11.21 -13.80 2.78
#